data_AF-A0AAV4IYD7-F1
#
_entry.id   AF-A0AAV4IYD7-F1
#
_cell.length_a   1.000
_cell.length_b   1.000
_cell.length_c   1.000
_cell.angle_alpha   90.00
_cell.angle_beta   90.00
_cell.angle_gamma   90.00
#
_symmetry.space_group_name_H-M   'P 1'
#
loop_
_entity.id
_entity.type
_entity.pdbx_description
1 polymer ?
#
loop_
_entity_poly.entity_id
_entity_poly.type
_entity_poly.pdbx_seq_one_letter_code
_entity_poly.pdbx_strand_id
1 'polypeptide(L)'
;MSVTPTQVMILSKPAMYSNTTDPPITPLVSYHVYTIIMFVLGFTATNAVALFGVFSNTANIIVYYKMGLQETTNISFFTLAINDVVVCLAFIVVEICHSPFMKINELPSGSFALQCSYIASFVAYLCCGFGSWITAVLSTERCLCIALPLKVSIGQFILSTRSWLRVRQA
;
A
#
# COMPACT_ATOMS: atom_id res chain seq x y z
N MET A 1 60.60 11.81 -26.72
CA MET A 1 60.15 10.40 -26.68
C MET A 1 58.73 10.41 -26.13
N SER A 2 57.75 10.45 -27.03
CA SER A 2 56.34 10.74 -26.76
C SER A 2 55.59 9.47 -26.38
N VAL A 3 55.05 9.43 -25.17
CA VAL A 3 54.24 8.31 -24.66
C VAL A 3 52.77 8.55 -25.04
N THR A 4 52.16 7.58 -25.71
CA THR A 4 50.76 7.59 -26.18
C THR A 4 49.75 7.48 -25.03
N PRO A 5 48.58 8.15 -25.12
CA PRO A 5 47.60 8.27 -24.03
C PRO A 5 46.69 7.04 -23.82
N THR A 6 47.08 5.86 -24.31
CA THR A 6 46.26 4.63 -24.26
C THR A 6 46.60 3.71 -23.09
N GLN A 7 47.64 3.99 -22.32
CA GLN A 7 48.15 3.08 -21.27
C GLN A 7 47.77 3.46 -19.83
N VAL A 8 47.05 4.57 -19.62
CA VAL A 8 46.62 4.99 -18.27
C VAL A 8 45.17 4.57 -17.96
N MET A 9 44.40 4.10 -18.94
CA MET A 9 42.98 3.74 -18.79
C MET A 9 42.73 2.23 -18.63
N ILE A 10 43.65 1.49 -18.02
CA ILE A 10 43.44 0.06 -17.66
C ILE A 10 43.62 -0.17 -16.13
N LEU A 11 43.81 0.87 -15.33
CA LEU A 11 44.06 0.74 -13.88
C LEU A 11 42.98 1.36 -12.98
N SER A 12 41.68 1.17 -13.31
CA SER A 12 40.59 1.45 -12.35
C SER A 12 39.38 0.51 -12.50
N LYS A 13 39.60 -0.76 -12.85
CA LYS A 13 38.60 -1.79 -12.54
C LYS A 13 38.95 -2.32 -11.15
N PRO A 14 38.21 -2.01 -10.08
CA PRO A 14 38.39 -2.73 -8.83
C PRO A 14 38.15 -4.20 -9.15
N ALA A 15 39.16 -5.02 -8.85
CA ALA A 15 39.11 -6.46 -8.99
C ALA A 15 37.90 -6.98 -8.22
N MET A 16 36.87 -7.37 -8.97
CA MET A 16 35.72 -8.11 -8.44
C MET A 16 36.22 -9.51 -8.11
N TYR A 17 36.65 -9.69 -6.86
CA TYR A 17 36.84 -11.01 -6.28
C TYR A 17 35.48 -11.73 -6.29
N SER A 18 35.31 -12.67 -7.20
CA SER A 18 34.32 -13.75 -7.07
C SER A 18 35.03 -15.07 -7.34
N ASN A 19 35.90 -15.44 -6.41
CA ASN A 19 36.25 -16.85 -6.24
C ASN A 19 35.14 -17.48 -5.39
N THR A 20 33.96 -17.61 -5.98
CA THR A 20 32.83 -18.34 -5.40
C THR A 20 32.48 -19.46 -6.36
N THR A 21 32.87 -20.67 -5.99
CA THR A 21 32.39 -21.95 -6.56
C THR A 21 30.93 -22.19 -6.17
N ASP A 22 30.12 -21.14 -6.13
CA ASP A 22 28.69 -21.26 -5.90
C ASP A 22 28.05 -21.65 -7.24
N PRO A 23 27.20 -22.69 -7.27
CA PRO A 23 26.51 -23.06 -8.49
C PRO A 23 25.75 -21.82 -9.01
N PRO A 24 25.79 -21.54 -10.32
CA PRO A 24 25.03 -20.43 -10.89
C PRO A 24 23.57 -20.61 -10.47
N ILE A 25 23.04 -19.63 -9.73
CA ILE A 25 21.66 -19.64 -9.27
C ILE A 25 20.80 -19.63 -10.53
N THR A 26 20.29 -20.81 -10.90
CA THR A 26 19.38 -20.94 -12.02
C THR A 26 18.01 -20.46 -11.56
N PRO A 27 17.38 -19.51 -12.28
CA PRO A 27 16.10 -18.99 -11.86
C PRO A 27 15.05 -20.11 -11.94
N LEU A 28 14.27 -20.28 -10.86
CA LEU A 28 13.21 -21.29 -10.76
C LEU A 28 12.13 -21.11 -11.85
N VAL A 29 11.97 -19.88 -12.33
CA VAL A 29 11.00 -19.50 -13.35
C VAL A 29 11.71 -18.80 -14.49
N SER A 30 11.40 -19.19 -15.74
CA SER A 30 11.89 -18.52 -16.94
C SER A 30 11.46 -17.05 -16.96
N TYR A 31 12.37 -16.18 -17.41
CA TYR A 31 12.12 -14.73 -17.49
C TYR A 31 10.81 -14.39 -18.20
N HIS A 32 10.48 -15.10 -19.30
CA HIS A 32 9.23 -14.89 -20.03
C HIS A 32 7.98 -15.16 -19.19
N VAL A 33 8.00 -16.23 -18.40
CA VAL A 33 6.89 -16.59 -17.51
C VAL A 33 6.75 -15.54 -16.41
N TYR A 34 7.87 -15.09 -15.82
CA TYR A 34 7.87 -14.02 -14.83
C TYR A 34 7.24 -12.73 -15.38
N THR A 35 7.61 -12.31 -16.59
CA THR A 35 7.03 -11.12 -17.23
C THR A 35 5.53 -11.25 -17.46
N ILE A 36 5.05 -12.42 -17.90
CA ILE A 36 3.61 -12.67 -18.10
C ILE A 36 2.86 -12.58 -16.77
N ILE A 37 3.39 -13.21 -15.71
CA ILE A 37 2.78 -13.17 -14.37
C ILE A 37 2.69 -11.73 -13.86
N MET A 38 3.79 -10.97 -13.94
CA MET A 38 3.81 -9.58 -13.49
C MET A 38 2.87 -8.69 -14.30
N PHE A 39 2.73 -8.94 -15.61
CA PHE A 39 1.79 -8.17 -16.43
C PHE A 39 0.33 -8.50 -16.11
N VAL A 40 -0.02 -9.79 -16.02
CA VAL A 40 -1.41 -10.22 -15.78
C VAL A 40 -1.86 -9.92 -14.36
N LEU A 41 -1.08 -10.36 -13.35
CA LEU A 41 -1.44 -10.20 -11.95
C LEU A 41 -1.06 -8.81 -11.43
N GLY A 42 0.18 -8.39 -11.67
CA GLY A 42 0.69 -7.09 -11.22
C GLY A 42 -0.08 -5.96 -11.88
N PHE A 43 0.00 -5.84 -13.20
CA PHE A 43 -0.61 -4.69 -13.88
C PHE A 43 -2.13 -4.85 -14.08
N THR A 44 -2.60 -5.87 -14.79
CA THR A 44 -4.02 -5.94 -15.19
C THR A 44 -4.96 -6.18 -14.02
N ALA A 45 -4.72 -7.22 -13.22
CA ALA A 45 -5.63 -7.58 -12.13
C ALA A 45 -5.62 -6.53 -10.99
N THR A 46 -4.44 -6.06 -10.57
CA THR A 46 -4.35 -5.04 -9.51
C THR A 46 -5.04 -3.75 -9.90
N ASN A 47 -4.84 -3.24 -11.13
CA ASN A 47 -5.53 -2.02 -11.56
C ASN A 47 -7.05 -2.21 -11.64
N ALA A 48 -7.53 -3.38 -12.11
CA ALA A 48 -8.97 -3.65 -12.14
C ALA A 48 -9.58 -3.65 -10.73
N VAL A 49 -8.93 -4.34 -9.78
CA VAL A 49 -9.36 -4.38 -8.37
C VAL A 49 -9.25 -3.01 -7.72
N ALA A 50 -8.18 -2.26 -7.97
CA ALA A 50 -7.98 -0.93 -7.41
C ALA A 50 -9.02 0.06 -7.94
N LEU A 51 -9.35 0.04 -9.23
CA LEU A 51 -10.41 0.88 -9.79
C LEU A 51 -11.77 0.54 -9.15
N PHE A 52 -12.10 -0.75 -9.07
CA PHE A 52 -13.31 -1.19 -8.39
C PHE A 52 -13.33 -0.71 -6.93
N GLY A 53 -12.20 -0.85 -6.22
CA GLY A 53 -12.01 -0.40 -4.85
C GLY A 53 -12.19 1.10 -4.68
N VAL A 54 -11.70 1.93 -5.61
CA VAL A 54 -11.96 3.38 -5.60
C VAL A 54 -13.45 3.66 -5.72
N PHE A 55 -14.15 3.06 -6.68
CA PHE A 55 -15.58 3.28 -6.86
C PHE A 55 -16.41 2.82 -5.66
N SER A 56 -16.19 1.58 -5.19
CA SER A 56 -16.95 1.01 -4.08
C SER A 56 -16.71 1.77 -2.78
N ASN A 57 -15.45 2.10 -2.47
CA ASN A 57 -15.14 2.81 -1.24
C ASN A 57 -15.54 4.29 -1.27
N THR A 58 -15.54 4.92 -2.45
CA THR A 58 -16.11 6.28 -2.59
C THR A 58 -17.61 6.26 -2.31
N ALA A 59 -18.35 5.26 -2.80
CA ALA A 59 -19.76 5.10 -2.47
C ALA A 59 -19.96 4.88 -0.95
N ASN A 60 -19.12 4.07 -0.32
CA ASN A 60 -19.13 3.86 1.14
C ASN A 60 -18.91 5.18 1.90
N ILE A 61 -17.94 6.00 1.49
CA ILE A 61 -17.69 7.33 2.08
C ILE A 61 -18.95 8.19 2.04
N ILE A 62 -19.61 8.28 0.87
CA ILE A 62 -20.83 9.08 0.69
C ILE A 62 -21.95 8.55 1.60
N VAL A 63 -22.13 7.24 1.67
CA VAL A 63 -23.17 6.60 2.49
C VAL A 63 -22.92 6.85 3.97
N TYR A 64 -21.72 6.60 4.47
CA TYR A 64 -21.40 6.81 5.89
C TYR A 64 -21.42 8.28 6.28
N TYR A 65 -21.04 9.19 5.36
CA TYR A 65 -21.19 10.62 5.57
C TYR A 65 -22.66 11.01 5.72
N LYS A 66 -23.56 10.45 4.89
CA LYS A 66 -25.00 10.69 4.97
C LYS A 66 -25.67 10.04 6.19
N MET A 67 -25.21 8.87 6.62
CA MET A 67 -25.72 8.18 7.81
C MET A 67 -25.38 8.92 9.12
N GLY A 68 -24.36 9.76 9.09
CA GLY A 68 -23.89 10.50 10.26
C GLY A 68 -22.84 9.74 11.05
N LEU A 69 -21.79 10.47 11.43
CA LEU A 69 -20.63 9.97 12.18
C LEU A 69 -20.87 9.99 13.69
N GLN A 70 -22.08 9.61 14.13
CA GLN A 70 -22.44 9.62 15.54
C GLN A 70 -21.94 8.36 16.24
N GLU A 71 -22.05 7.20 15.59
CA GLU A 71 -21.64 5.91 16.15
C GLU A 71 -20.19 5.56 15.79
N THR A 72 -19.46 5.02 16.79
CA THR A 72 -18.03 4.65 16.65
C THR A 72 -17.80 3.71 15.48
N THR A 73 -18.72 2.78 15.24
CA THR A 73 -18.62 1.89 14.09
C THR A 73 -18.75 2.61 12.75
N ASN A 74 -19.66 3.58 12.62
CA ASN A 74 -19.80 4.36 11.39
C ASN A 74 -18.52 5.18 11.12
N ILE A 75 -17.90 5.71 12.18
CA ILE A 75 -16.60 6.39 12.09
C ILE A 75 -15.49 5.42 11.64
N SER A 76 -15.41 4.22 12.22
CA SER A 76 -14.43 3.20 11.82
C SER A 76 -14.60 2.79 10.36
N PHE A 77 -15.83 2.53 9.91
CA PHE A 77 -16.09 2.17 8.51
C PHE A 77 -15.84 3.32 7.55
N PHE A 78 -16.18 4.56 7.92
CA PHE A 78 -15.85 5.74 7.13
C PHE A 78 -14.34 5.91 6.99
N THR A 79 -13.59 5.74 8.09
CA THR A 79 -12.13 5.84 8.10
C THR A 79 -11.48 4.74 7.27
N LEU A 80 -12.01 3.51 7.38
CA LEU A 80 -11.56 2.37 6.57
C LEU A 80 -11.81 2.62 5.07
N ALA A 81 -12.98 3.15 4.70
CA ALA A 81 -13.29 3.47 3.31
C ALA A 81 -12.36 4.55 2.74
N ILE A 82 -12.01 5.59 3.52
CA ILE A 82 -11.00 6.59 3.11
C ILE A 82 -9.64 5.91 2.92
N ASN A 83 -9.22 5.10 3.89
CA ASN A 83 -7.95 4.38 3.83
C ASN A 83 -7.87 3.50 2.57
N ASP A 84 -8.93 2.77 2.25
CA ASP A 84 -8.98 1.87 1.10
C ASP A 84 -8.90 2.64 -0.23
N VAL A 85 -9.52 3.82 -0.34
CA VAL A 85 -9.34 4.69 -1.52
C VAL A 85 -7.89 5.12 -1.67
N VAL A 86 -7.22 5.52 -0.58
CA VAL A 86 -5.81 5.92 -0.61
C VAL A 86 -4.92 4.75 -1.03
N VAL A 87 -5.16 3.55 -0.49
CA VAL A 87 -4.44 2.32 -0.88
C VAL A 87 -4.63 2.02 -2.36
N CYS A 88 -5.87 2.07 -2.87
CA CYS A 88 -6.16 1.81 -4.28
C CYS A 88 -5.46 2.81 -5.20
N LEU A 89 -5.48 4.10 -4.86
CA LEU A 89 -4.79 5.14 -5.62
C LEU A 89 -3.27 4.93 -5.61
N ALA A 90 -2.69 4.57 -4.47
CA ALA A 90 -1.27 4.27 -4.35
C ALA A 90 -0.86 3.07 -5.23
N PHE A 91 -1.64 1.99 -5.24
CA PHE A 91 -1.39 0.83 -6.11
C PHE A 91 -1.49 1.19 -7.60
N ILE A 92 -2.49 1.99 -8.00
CA ILE A 92 -2.60 2.47 -9.39
C ILE A 92 -1.32 3.23 -9.79
N VAL A 93 -0.81 4.11 -8.94
CA VAL A 93 0.43 4.85 -9.21
C VAL A 93 1.62 3.91 -9.34
N VAL A 94 1.79 2.93 -8.43
CA VAL A 94 2.89 1.95 -8.50
C VAL A 94 2.86 1.18 -9.82
N GLU A 95 1.70 0.65 -10.20
CA GLU A 95 1.57 -0.16 -11.40
C GLU A 95 1.74 0.67 -12.69
N ILE A 96 1.29 1.93 -12.72
CA ILE A 96 1.55 2.84 -13.84
C ILE A 96 3.05 3.13 -13.95
N CYS A 97 3.74 3.39 -12.84
CA CYS A 97 5.17 3.65 -12.84
C CYS A 97 6.01 2.44 -13.27
N HIS A 98 5.54 1.22 -13.02
CA HIS A 98 6.20 -0.02 -13.45
C HIS A 98 5.72 -0.54 -14.81
N SER A 99 4.73 0.12 -15.41
CA SER A 99 4.12 -0.31 -16.65
C SER A 99 5.09 -0.30 -17.83
N PRO A 100 5.01 -1.29 -18.75
CA PRO A 100 5.80 -1.26 -19.98
C PRO A 100 5.55 -0.02 -20.84
N PHE A 101 4.38 0.64 -20.72
CA PHE A 101 4.07 1.86 -21.47
C PHE A 101 5.04 3.02 -21.17
N MET A 102 5.53 3.13 -19.93
CA MET A 102 6.52 4.14 -19.56
C MET A 102 7.91 3.86 -20.18
N LYS A 103 8.22 2.59 -20.43
CA LYS A 103 9.48 2.16 -21.08
C LYS A 103 9.44 2.35 -22.60
N ILE A 104 8.27 2.17 -23.21
CA ILE A 104 8.09 2.27 -24.67
C ILE A 104 8.23 3.73 -25.16
N ASN A 105 7.84 4.71 -24.33
CA ASN A 105 7.82 6.11 -24.74
C ASN A 105 9.15 6.87 -24.53
N GLU A 106 10.23 6.19 -24.13
CA GLU A 106 11.56 6.79 -23.84
C GLU A 106 11.51 8.08 -23.00
N LEU A 107 10.53 8.20 -22.09
CA LEU A 107 10.45 9.40 -21.26
C LEU A 107 11.73 9.48 -20.39
N PRO A 108 12.35 10.67 -20.24
CA PRO A 108 13.48 10.91 -19.33
C PRO A 108 13.18 10.63 -17.84
N SER A 109 11.99 10.12 -17.53
CA SER A 109 11.38 9.99 -16.22
C SER A 109 11.72 8.69 -15.50
N GLY A 110 12.69 7.88 -15.95
CA GLY A 110 13.04 6.63 -15.27
C GLY A 110 13.30 6.84 -13.76
N SER A 111 14.05 7.88 -13.41
CA SER A 111 14.33 8.24 -12.01
C SER A 111 13.10 8.81 -11.28
N PHE A 112 12.27 9.63 -11.96
CA PHE A 112 11.08 10.23 -11.35
C PHE A 112 9.98 9.20 -11.11
N ALA A 113 9.68 8.35 -12.10
CA ALA A 113 8.70 7.27 -11.99
C ALA A 113 9.12 6.27 -10.90
N LEU A 114 10.42 5.98 -10.79
CA LEU A 114 10.95 5.14 -9.72
C LEU A 114 10.79 5.79 -8.33
N GLN A 115 11.06 7.09 -8.20
CA GLN A 115 10.81 7.81 -6.94
C GLN A 115 9.33 7.82 -6.58
N CYS A 116 8.45 8.08 -7.55
CA CYS A 116 7.00 8.02 -7.36
C CYS A 116 6.55 6.63 -6.93
N SER A 117 7.07 5.56 -7.54
CA SER A 117 6.71 4.19 -7.17
C SER A 117 7.18 3.83 -5.75
N TYR A 118 8.35 4.29 -5.32
CA TYR A 118 8.81 4.11 -3.94
C TYR A 118 7.93 4.83 -2.93
N ILE A 119 7.58 6.09 -3.19
CA ILE A 119 6.71 6.86 -2.29
C ILE A 119 5.32 6.24 -2.23
N ALA A 120 4.74 5.89 -3.39
CA ALA A 120 3.43 5.25 -3.45
C ALA A 120 3.42 3.89 -2.75
N SER A 121 4.48 3.08 -2.92
CA SER A 121 4.62 1.79 -2.21
C SER A 121 4.71 1.99 -0.69
N PHE A 122 5.44 3.00 -0.23
CA PHE A 122 5.53 3.32 1.18
C PHE A 122 4.18 3.73 1.77
N VAL A 123 3.45 4.61 1.06
CA VAL A 123 2.08 5.01 1.44
C VAL A 123 1.14 3.81 1.50
N ALA A 124 1.15 2.97 0.46
CA ALA A 124 0.31 1.77 0.42
C ALA A 124 0.58 0.85 1.62
N TYR A 125 1.85 0.59 1.94
CA TYR A 125 2.22 -0.27 3.07
C TYR A 125 1.76 0.29 4.43
N LEU A 126 1.94 1.60 4.65
CA LEU A 126 1.46 2.26 5.87
C LEU A 126 -0.07 2.18 5.99
N CYS A 127 -0.79 2.47 4.91
CA CYS A 127 -2.25 2.44 4.89
C CYS A 127 -2.80 1.02 5.04
N CYS A 128 -2.14 -0.01 4.49
CA CYS A 128 -2.50 -1.41 4.75
C CYS A 128 -2.38 -1.75 6.24
N GLY A 129 -1.31 -1.30 6.90
CA GLY A 129 -1.15 -1.46 8.35
C GLY A 129 -2.25 -0.75 9.15
N PHE A 130 -2.54 0.51 8.79
CA PHE A 130 -3.62 1.29 9.41
C PHE A 130 -4.99 0.62 9.25
N GLY A 131 -5.36 0.21 8.03
CA GLY A 131 -6.62 -0.49 7.74
C GLY A 131 -6.76 -1.80 8.52
N SER A 132 -5.66 -2.54 8.67
CA SER A 132 -5.61 -3.77 9.48
C SER A 132 -5.91 -3.48 10.96
N TRP A 133 -5.33 -2.40 11.51
CA TRP A 133 -5.58 -1.98 12.89
C TRP A 133 -7.03 -1.53 13.11
N ILE A 134 -7.59 -0.75 12.17
CA ILE A 134 -9.00 -0.33 12.22
C ILE A 134 -9.93 -1.56 12.20
N THR A 135 -9.65 -2.52 11.33
CA THR A 135 -10.42 -3.77 11.22
C THR A 135 -10.35 -4.60 12.51
N ALA A 136 -9.18 -4.64 13.15
CA ALA A 136 -8.99 -5.32 14.43
C ALA A 136 -9.79 -4.65 15.56
N VAL A 137 -9.75 -3.31 15.65
CA VAL A 137 -10.53 -2.54 16.64
C VAL A 137 -12.02 -2.75 16.41
N LEU A 138 -12.48 -2.64 15.16
CA LEU A 138 -13.88 -2.86 14.79
C LEU A 138 -14.36 -4.27 15.17
N SER A 139 -13.56 -5.30 14.86
CA SER A 139 -13.88 -6.68 15.21
C SER A 139 -13.95 -6.86 16.72
N THR A 140 -13.01 -6.26 17.46
CA THR A 140 -12.99 -6.29 18.93
C THR A 140 -14.22 -5.62 19.52
N GLU A 141 -14.64 -4.45 19.02
CA GLU A 141 -15.87 -3.78 19.46
C GLU A 141 -17.09 -4.69 19.27
N ARG A 142 -17.25 -5.30 18.09
CA ARG A 142 -18.39 -6.18 17.80
C ARG A 142 -18.39 -7.43 18.68
N CYS A 143 -17.24 -8.06 18.88
CA CYS A 143 -17.11 -9.23 19.76
C CYS A 143 -17.40 -8.87 21.22
N LEU A 144 -16.93 -7.71 21.69
CA LEU A 144 -17.14 -7.25 23.06
C LEU A 144 -18.62 -6.93 23.33
N CYS A 145 -19.32 -6.34 22.36
CA CYS A 145 -20.76 -6.08 22.44
C CYS A 145 -21.59 -7.36 22.61
N ILE A 146 -21.11 -8.49 22.09
CA ILE A 146 -21.80 -9.79 22.16
C ILE A 146 -21.38 -10.57 23.43
N ALA A 147 -20.08 -10.57 23.74
CA ALA A 147 -19.51 -11.38 24.81
C ALA A 147 -19.79 -10.86 26.23
N LEU A 148 -20.09 -9.56 26.39
CA LEU A 148 -20.36 -8.95 27.69
C LEU A 148 -21.82 -8.48 27.83
N PRO A 149 -22.77 -9.39 28.12
CA PRO A 149 -24.09 -8.96 28.59
C PRO A 149 -24.05 -8.45 30.05
N LEU A 150 -23.02 -8.78 30.85
CA LEU A 150 -22.91 -8.42 32.27
C LEU A 150 -21.43 -8.27 32.70
N LYS A 151 -21.09 -7.14 33.36
CA LYS A 151 -19.84 -6.79 34.10
C LYS A 151 -18.60 -6.31 33.28
N VAL A 152 -18.39 -4.98 33.33
CA VAL A 152 -17.13 -4.16 33.35
C VAL A 152 -15.95 -4.56 32.44
N SER A 153 -15.21 -3.68 31.75
CA SER A 153 -15.14 -2.22 31.64
C SER A 153 -14.07 -1.88 30.59
N ILE A 154 -14.43 -1.75 29.31
CA ILE A 154 -13.67 -0.95 28.32
C ILE A 154 -14.64 -0.28 27.34
N GLY A 155 -15.67 -1.01 26.88
CA GLY A 155 -16.78 -0.42 26.12
C GLY A 155 -17.56 0.65 26.92
N GLN A 156 -17.64 0.49 28.24
CA GLN A 156 -18.21 1.49 29.15
C GLN A 156 -17.39 2.80 29.17
N PHE A 157 -16.08 2.77 28.94
CA PHE A 157 -15.23 3.96 29.00
C PHE A 157 -15.46 4.90 27.80
N ILE A 158 -15.61 4.33 26.60
CA ILE A 158 -15.92 5.06 25.36
C ILE A 158 -17.38 5.56 25.36
N LEU A 159 -18.32 4.77 25.90
CA LEU A 159 -19.71 5.21 26.07
C LEU A 159 -19.87 6.25 27.20
N SER A 160 -19.09 6.16 28.28
CA SER A 160 -19.08 7.12 29.38
C SER A 160 -18.60 8.51 28.94
N THR A 161 -17.56 8.60 28.10
CA THR A 161 -17.14 9.90 27.54
C THR A 161 -18.20 10.53 26.63
N ARG A 162 -18.95 9.73 25.85
CA ARG A 162 -20.08 10.21 25.04
C ARG A 162 -21.31 10.64 25.86
N SER A 163 -21.61 9.98 26.98
CA SER A 163 -22.73 10.38 27.86
C SER A 163 -22.37 11.59 28.73
N TRP A 164 -21.14 11.70 29.23
CA TRP A 164 -20.66 12.89 29.95
C TRP A 164 -20.59 14.14 29.07
N LEU A 165 -20.24 14.01 27.79
CA LEU A 165 -20.28 15.14 26.84
C LEU A 165 -21.71 15.58 26.52
N ARG A 166 -22.66 14.64 26.41
CA ARG A 166 -24.09 14.95 26.23
C ARG A 166 -24.71 15.62 27.46
N VAL A 167 -24.32 15.23 28.67
CA VAL A 167 -24.80 15.85 29.93
C VAL A 167 -24.17 17.23 30.18
N ARG A 168 -23.00 17.55 29.58
CA ARG A 168 -22.40 18.89 29.65
C ARG A 168 -22.95 19.89 28.61
N GLN A 169 -23.70 19.43 27.62
CA GLN A 169 -24.26 20.26 26.55
C GLN A 169 -25.79 20.45 26.65
N ALA A 170 -26.42 19.93 27.69
CA ALA A 170 -27.82 20.16 28.07
C ALA A 170 -27.86 20.97 29.37
#